data_AF-A0A269PR79-F1
#
_entry.id   AF-A0A269PR79-F1
#
_cell.length_a   1.000
_cell.length_b   1.000
_cell.length_c   1.000
_cell.angle_alpha   90.00
_cell.angle_beta   90.00
_cell.angle_gamma   90.00
#
_symmetry.space_group_name_H-M   'P 1'
#
loop_
_entity.id
_entity.type
_entity.pdbx_description
1 polymer ?
#
loop_
_entity_poly.entity_id
_entity_poly.type
_entity_poly.pdbx_seq_one_letter_code
_entity_poly.pdbx_strand_id
1 'polypeptide(L)'
;MLEYFVALFYQYDLIDFLSWTGSVFESNTEKWANKTFGKAELGDKRRAKRLINLASDMADGVGKSIVKSGRDAASIEGAYQFIENELIDHNAIAHAGFQATAEEVKRRRLVLTIEDITSLIHSVCNELGNSIIC
;
A
#
# COMPACT_ATOMS: atom_id res chain seq x y z
N MET A 1 36.40 -6.33 -4.81
CA MET A 1 35.25 -5.42 -4.93
C MET A 1 33.93 -6.17 -4.71
N LEU A 2 33.86 -7.02 -3.67
CA LEU A 2 32.63 -7.66 -3.14
C LEU A 2 32.82 -7.97 -1.63
N GLU A 3 33.66 -7.19 -0.93
CA GLU A 3 33.94 -7.35 0.50
C GLU A 3 33.53 -6.13 1.34
N TYR A 4 33.15 -5.02 0.70
CA TYR A 4 32.76 -3.79 1.40
C TYR A 4 31.33 -3.84 1.99
N PHE A 5 30.46 -4.73 1.48
CA PHE A 5 29.07 -4.78 1.93
C PHE A 5 28.88 -5.54 3.24
N VAL A 6 29.79 -6.46 3.59
CA VAL A 6 29.71 -7.23 4.85
C VAL A 6 30.31 -6.45 6.03
N ALA A 7 31.26 -5.55 5.78
CA ALA A 7 31.96 -4.81 6.84
C ALA A 7 31.12 -3.72 7.52
N LEU A 8 30.09 -3.18 6.86
CA LEU A 8 29.23 -2.13 7.46
C LEU A 8 28.23 -2.66 8.48
N PHE A 9 28.08 -3.98 8.62
CA PHE A 9 27.20 -4.58 9.63
C PHE A 9 27.88 -4.71 11.01
N TYR A 10 29.21 -4.59 11.10
CA TYR A 10 29.97 -4.84 12.34
C TYR A 10 30.36 -3.59 13.13
N GLN A 11 29.98 -2.39 12.65
CA GLN A 11 30.42 -1.13 13.27
C GLN A 11 29.28 -0.25 13.80
N TYR A 12 28.04 -0.74 13.76
CA TYR A 12 26.90 -0.09 14.39
C TYR A 12 26.32 -1.00 15.46
N ASP A 13 26.25 -0.49 16.69
CA ASP A 13 25.61 -1.18 17.81
C ASP A 13 24.20 -1.63 17.38
N LEU A 14 23.83 -2.88 17.68
CA LEU A 14 22.49 -3.42 17.41
C LEU A 14 21.38 -2.54 18.02
N ILE A 15 21.73 -1.79 19.06
CA ILE A 15 20.91 -0.82 19.76
C ILE A 15 20.63 0.42 18.88
N ASP A 16 21.58 0.90 18.08
CA ASP A 16 21.38 2.02 17.15
C ASP A 16 20.56 1.62 15.91
N PHE A 17 20.70 0.38 15.45
CA PHE A 17 19.84 -0.15 14.38
C PHE A 17 18.38 -0.23 14.82
N LEU A 18 18.12 -0.70 16.05
CA LEU A 18 16.77 -0.77 16.61
C LEU A 18 16.23 0.61 17.05
N SER A 19 17.09 1.54 17.50
CA SER A 19 16.69 2.91 17.81
C SER A 19 16.42 3.76 16.55
N TRP A 20 17.12 3.48 15.44
CA TRP A 20 16.88 4.08 14.13
C TRP A 20 15.57 3.61 13.48
N THR A 21 15.09 2.41 13.81
CA THR A 21 13.75 1.93 13.43
C THR A 21 12.64 2.56 14.27
N GLY A 22 12.65 3.87 14.45
CA GLY A 22 11.52 4.61 15.02
C GLY A 22 10.25 4.24 14.26
N SER A 23 9.43 3.36 14.84
CA SER A 23 8.19 2.76 14.31
C SER A 23 7.98 2.94 12.81
N VAL A 24 8.81 2.27 11.99
CA VAL A 24 8.61 2.24 10.53
C VAL A 24 7.42 1.34 10.18
N PHE A 25 7.13 0.36 11.03
CA PHE A 25 6.10 -0.64 10.84
C PHE A 25 4.89 -0.35 11.75
N GLU A 26 3.72 -0.15 11.13
CA GLU A 26 2.44 -0.14 11.81
C GLU A 26 1.86 -1.56 11.70
N SER A 27 1.77 -2.27 12.82
CA SER A 27 1.28 -3.64 12.87
C SER A 27 -0.24 -3.73 12.87
N ASN A 28 -0.93 -2.64 13.19
CA ASN A 28 -2.38 -2.57 13.12
C ASN A 28 -2.82 -2.14 11.71
N THR A 29 -3.48 -3.05 11.00
CA THR A 29 -3.91 -2.88 9.61
C THR A 29 -4.90 -1.74 9.42
N GLU A 30 -5.81 -1.50 10.38
CA GLU A 30 -6.75 -0.37 10.33
C GLU A 30 -6.01 0.98 10.45
N LYS A 31 -5.03 1.07 11.35
CA LYS A 31 -4.18 2.25 11.49
C LYS A 31 -3.33 2.48 10.25
N TRP A 32 -2.73 1.43 9.71
CA TRP A 32 -1.97 1.51 8.46
C TRP A 32 -2.84 1.98 7.29
N ALA A 33 -4.03 1.40 7.15
CA ALA A 33 -4.96 1.72 6.05
C ALA A 33 -5.45 3.18 6.16
N ASN A 34 -5.79 3.63 7.36
CA ASN A 34 -6.18 5.03 7.59
C ASN A 34 -5.00 5.99 7.35
N LYS A 35 -3.80 5.64 7.81
CA LYS A 35 -2.59 6.44 7.57
C LYS A 35 -2.27 6.57 6.08
N THR A 36 -2.48 5.51 5.30
CA THR A 36 -2.14 5.43 3.87
C THR A 36 -3.22 6.08 3.00
N PHE A 37 -4.50 5.81 3.28
CA PHE A 37 -5.62 6.17 2.41
C PHE A 37 -6.62 7.14 3.04
N GLY A 38 -6.44 7.56 4.29
CA GLY A 38 -7.37 8.43 5.01
C GLY A 38 -7.56 9.82 4.39
N LYS A 39 -6.63 10.23 3.51
CA LYS A 39 -6.69 11.48 2.76
C LYS A 39 -7.12 11.32 1.29
N ALA A 40 -7.60 10.13 0.91
CA ALA A 40 -8.04 9.89 -0.47
C ALA A 40 -9.26 10.73 -0.84
N GLU A 41 -9.15 11.50 -1.93
CA GLU A 41 -10.21 12.36 -2.44
C GLU A 41 -11.07 11.62 -3.47
N LEU A 42 -12.06 10.86 -2.99
CA LEU A 42 -12.93 10.02 -3.84
C LEU A 42 -14.31 10.63 -4.12
N GLY A 43 -14.48 11.93 -3.86
CA GLY A 43 -15.73 12.69 -4.05
C GLY A 43 -16.84 12.40 -3.02
N ASP A 44 -16.81 11.26 -2.32
CA ASP A 44 -17.76 10.92 -1.25
C ASP A 44 -17.01 10.30 -0.05
N LYS A 45 -17.27 10.81 1.15
CA LYS A 45 -16.68 10.32 2.42
C LYS A 45 -16.94 8.83 2.64
N ARG A 46 -18.08 8.31 2.15
CA ARG A 46 -18.42 6.88 2.24
C ARG A 46 -17.48 6.02 1.40
N ARG A 47 -17.03 6.51 0.24
CA ARG A 47 -16.04 5.81 -0.60
C ARG A 47 -14.68 5.78 0.08
N ALA A 48 -14.23 6.91 0.63
CA ALA A 48 -12.98 6.97 1.39
C ALA A 48 -13.00 6.01 2.60
N LYS A 49 -14.10 5.97 3.37
CA LYS A 49 -14.26 5.00 4.46
C LYS A 49 -14.21 3.56 3.97
N ARG A 50 -14.85 3.27 2.85
CA ARG A 50 -14.88 1.92 2.26
C ARG A 50 -13.50 1.49 1.75
N LEU A 51 -12.72 2.40 1.18
CA LEU A 51 -11.32 2.16 0.79
C LEU A 51 -10.47 1.77 1.99
N ILE A 52 -10.58 2.50 3.12
CA ILE A 52 -9.82 2.20 4.34
C ILE A 52 -10.18 0.81 4.88
N ASN A 53 -11.48 0.48 4.94
CA ASN A 53 -11.93 -0.84 5.39
C ASN A 53 -11.41 -1.95 4.46
N LEU A 54 -11.56 -1.78 3.15
CA LEU A 54 -11.08 -2.75 2.15
C LEU A 54 -9.57 -2.98 2.26
N ALA A 55 -8.78 -1.90 2.36
CA ALA A 55 -7.34 -1.98 2.51
C ALA A 55 -6.94 -2.69 3.80
N SER A 56 -7.62 -2.40 4.92
CA SER A 56 -7.40 -3.09 6.20
C SER A 56 -7.70 -4.59 6.09
N ASP A 57 -8.85 -4.95 5.55
CA ASP A 57 -9.29 -6.35 5.41
C ASP A 57 -8.30 -7.13 4.51
N MET A 58 -7.86 -6.53 3.40
CA MET A 58 -6.86 -7.13 2.52
C MET A 58 -5.48 -7.26 3.18
N ALA A 59 -5.09 -6.32 4.04
CA ALA A 59 -3.84 -6.37 4.80
C ALA A 59 -3.88 -7.40 5.96
N ASP A 60 -5.03 -7.63 6.59
CA ASP A 60 -5.20 -8.74 7.54
C ASP A 60 -5.19 -10.10 6.84
N GLY A 61 -5.69 -10.12 5.59
CA GLY A 61 -5.82 -11.30 4.76
C GLY A 61 -4.80 -11.38 3.63
N VAL A 62 -3.53 -11.03 3.84
CA VAL A 62 -2.50 -11.06 2.79
C VAL A 62 -2.48 -12.42 2.07
N GLY A 63 -2.55 -12.38 0.73
CA GLY A 63 -2.56 -13.58 -0.12
C GLY A 63 -3.91 -14.32 -0.19
N LYS A 64 -4.95 -13.83 0.49
CA LYS A 64 -6.31 -14.39 0.42
C LYS A 64 -7.18 -13.60 -0.58
N SER A 65 -8.25 -14.23 -1.06
CA SER A 65 -9.25 -13.57 -1.90
C SER A 65 -10.08 -12.57 -1.10
N ILE A 66 -10.74 -11.61 -1.78
CA ILE A 66 -11.66 -10.63 -1.15
C ILE A 66 -12.68 -11.32 -0.24
N VAL A 67 -13.27 -12.43 -0.69
CA VAL A 67 -14.23 -13.23 0.10
C VAL A 67 -13.62 -13.79 1.38
N LYS A 68 -12.36 -14.20 1.34
CA LYS A 68 -11.64 -14.77 2.51
C LYS A 68 -11.03 -13.72 3.43
N SER A 69 -10.86 -12.49 2.93
CA SER A 69 -10.31 -11.36 3.68
C SER A 69 -11.42 -10.51 4.33
N GLY A 70 -12.61 -10.47 3.73
CA GLY A 70 -13.75 -9.72 4.26
C GLY A 70 -14.29 -10.29 5.57
N ARG A 71 -14.72 -9.37 6.46
CA ARG A 71 -15.22 -9.72 7.80
C ARG A 71 -16.62 -10.35 7.80
N ASP A 72 -17.49 -9.86 6.93
CA ASP A 72 -18.88 -10.29 6.80
C ASP A 72 -19.39 -10.13 5.35
N ALA A 73 -20.60 -10.62 5.09
CA ALA A 73 -21.22 -10.54 3.76
C ALA A 73 -21.39 -9.11 3.24
N ALA A 74 -21.65 -8.14 4.13
CA ALA A 74 -21.82 -6.74 3.74
C ALA A 74 -20.48 -6.07 3.37
N SER A 75 -19.39 -6.43 4.04
CA SER A 75 -18.03 -6.00 3.70
C SER A 75 -17.61 -6.56 2.35
N ILE A 76 -17.88 -7.86 2.11
CA ILE A 76 -17.55 -8.53 0.84
C ILE A 76 -18.29 -7.88 -0.33
N GLU A 77 -19.62 -7.76 -0.25
CA GLU A 77 -20.42 -7.11 -1.28
C GLU A 77 -19.97 -5.65 -1.49
N GLY A 78 -19.72 -4.96 -0.38
CA GLY A 78 -19.17 -3.63 -0.38
C GLY A 78 -17.84 -3.49 -1.11
N ALA A 79 -16.94 -4.46 -0.94
CA ALA A 79 -15.64 -4.49 -1.60
C ALA A 79 -15.77 -4.62 -3.12
N TYR A 80 -16.62 -5.55 -3.59
CA TYR A 80 -16.90 -5.70 -5.02
C TYR A 80 -17.53 -4.44 -5.61
N GLN A 81 -18.57 -3.89 -4.97
CA GLN A 81 -19.19 -2.64 -5.38
C GLN A 81 -18.23 -1.45 -5.39
N PHE A 82 -17.19 -1.46 -4.55
CA PHE A 82 -16.15 -0.43 -4.55
C PHE A 82 -15.22 -0.57 -5.76
N ILE A 83 -14.74 -1.78 -6.03
CA ILE A 83 -13.79 -2.07 -7.12
C ILE A 83 -14.45 -1.83 -8.49
N GLU A 84 -15.72 -2.16 -8.64
CA GLU A 84 -16.48 -1.97 -9.88
C GLU A 84 -17.05 -0.55 -10.04
N ASN A 85 -16.77 0.37 -9.09
CA ASN A 85 -17.33 1.71 -9.13
C ASN A 85 -16.59 2.63 -10.10
N GLU A 86 -17.16 2.84 -11.28
CA GLU A 86 -16.59 3.73 -12.32
C GLU A 86 -16.42 5.20 -11.87
N LEU A 87 -17.13 5.63 -10.81
CA LEU A 87 -16.99 6.98 -10.26
C LEU A 87 -15.80 7.13 -9.30
N ILE A 88 -15.00 6.07 -9.11
CA ILE A 88 -13.79 6.06 -8.30
C ILE A 88 -12.59 6.11 -9.23
N ASP A 89 -11.87 7.22 -9.21
CA ASP A 89 -10.61 7.35 -9.92
C ASP A 89 -9.49 6.59 -9.18
N HIS A 90 -8.90 5.59 -9.84
CA HIS A 90 -7.79 4.82 -9.29
C HIS A 90 -6.54 5.68 -9.04
N ASN A 91 -6.34 6.77 -9.79
CA ASN A 91 -5.21 7.68 -9.58
C ASN A 91 -5.32 8.41 -8.25
N ALA A 92 -6.54 8.73 -7.80
CA ALA A 92 -6.79 9.33 -6.49
C ALA A 92 -6.43 8.37 -5.34
N ILE A 93 -6.64 7.06 -5.52
CA ILE A 93 -6.21 6.02 -4.57
C ILE A 93 -4.68 5.96 -4.50
N ALA A 94 -4.01 5.90 -5.66
CA ALA A 94 -2.54 5.88 -5.75
C ALA A 94 -1.92 7.15 -5.14
N HIS A 95 -2.46 8.33 -5.48
CA HIS A 95 -2.00 9.62 -4.96
C HIS A 95 -2.09 9.69 -3.43
N ALA A 96 -3.13 9.13 -2.82
CA ALA A 96 -3.23 9.09 -1.36
C ALA A 96 -2.06 8.32 -0.74
N GLY A 97 -1.72 7.14 -1.30
CA GLY A 97 -0.56 6.36 -0.86
C GLY A 97 0.78 7.08 -1.11
N PHE A 98 0.93 7.75 -2.25
CA PHE A 98 2.12 8.56 -2.55
C PHE A 98 2.27 9.72 -1.57
N GLN A 99 1.19 10.44 -1.28
CA GLN A 99 1.18 11.53 -0.31
C GLN A 99 1.52 11.04 1.10
N ALA A 100 0.96 9.91 1.53
CA ALA A 100 1.29 9.31 2.81
C ALA A 100 2.79 8.96 2.90
N THR A 101 3.37 8.43 1.81
CA THR A 101 4.81 8.17 1.71
C THR A 101 5.62 9.46 1.75
N ALA A 102 5.22 10.51 1.04
CA ALA A 102 5.89 11.80 1.04
C ALA A 102 5.91 12.46 2.43
N GLU A 103 4.83 12.34 3.21
CA GLU A 103 4.77 12.83 4.60
C GLU A 103 5.67 12.03 5.57
N GLU A 104 5.94 10.76 5.28
CA GLU A 104 6.94 9.95 6.00
C GLU A 104 8.37 10.35 5.61
N VAL A 105 8.62 10.54 4.31
CA VAL A 105 9.92 10.92 3.75
C VAL A 105 10.42 12.25 4.33
N LYS A 106 9.55 13.25 4.48
CA LYS A 106 9.91 14.57 5.06
C LYS A 106 10.56 14.51 6.45
N ARG A 107 10.32 13.44 7.21
CA ARG A 107 10.87 13.25 8.57
C ARG A 107 12.23 12.54 8.59
N ARG A 108 12.77 12.18 7.42
CA ARG A 108 13.98 11.35 7.29
C ARG A 108 15.11 12.18 6.71
N ARG A 109 16.30 12.04 7.31
CA ARG A 109 17.52 12.76 6.88
C ARG A 109 18.05 12.28 5.53
N LEU A 110 17.83 11.01 5.20
CA LEU A 110 18.31 10.35 3.99
C LEU A 110 17.23 9.37 3.52
N VAL A 111 16.97 9.37 2.21
CA VAL A 111 15.98 8.48 1.58
C VAL A 111 16.61 7.89 0.33
N LEU A 112 16.47 6.57 0.17
CA LEU A 112 16.84 5.85 -1.03
C LEU A 112 15.58 5.63 -1.87
N THR A 113 15.58 6.10 -3.11
CA THR A 113 14.51 5.88 -4.09
C THR A 113 14.93 4.76 -5.02
N ILE A 114 14.30 3.59 -4.90
CA ILE A 114 14.54 2.43 -5.76
C ILE A 114 13.48 2.48 -6.87
N GLU A 115 13.92 2.35 -8.12
CA GLU A 115 13.06 2.33 -9.31
C GLU A 115 13.33 1.05 -10.09
N ASP A 116 12.25 0.37 -10.49
CA ASP A 116 12.24 -0.81 -11.34
C ASP A 116 10.90 -0.86 -12.10
N ILE A 117 10.83 -1.63 -13.19
CA ILE A 117 9.62 -1.76 -14.00
C ILE A 117 9.14 -3.21 -13.97
N THR A 118 7.87 -3.42 -13.64
CA THR A 118 7.21 -4.73 -13.64
C THR A 118 5.92 -4.71 -14.46
N SER A 119 5.59 -5.84 -15.08
CA SER A 119 4.35 -6.04 -15.83
C SER A 119 3.34 -6.85 -15.04
N LEU A 120 2.04 -6.69 -15.33
CA LEU A 120 0.96 -7.52 -14.76
C LEU A 120 0.26 -8.29 -15.88
N ILE A 121 0.60 -9.56 -16.03
CA ILE A 121 0.12 -10.43 -17.11
C ILE A 121 -1.14 -11.19 -16.65
N HIS A 122 -2.19 -11.15 -17.47
CA HIS A 122 -3.42 -11.91 -17.26
C HIS A 122 -3.98 -12.40 -18.61
N SER A 123 -4.85 -13.41 -18.60
CA SER A 123 -5.35 -14.05 -19.84
C SER A 123 -6.20 -13.14 -20.73
N VAL A 124 -6.60 -11.98 -20.21
CA VAL A 124 -7.51 -11.02 -20.87
C VAL A 124 -6.78 -9.73 -21.30
N CYS A 125 -5.44 -9.74 -21.29
CA CYS A 125 -4.55 -8.63 -21.70
C CYS A 125 -4.96 -7.95 -23.01
N ASN A 126 -5.38 -8.73 -24.01
CA ASN A 126 -5.74 -8.19 -25.33
C ASN A 126 -7.05 -7.39 -25.33
N GLU A 127 -7.89 -7.53 -24.31
CA GLU A 127 -9.21 -6.87 -24.21
C GLU A 127 -9.17 -5.63 -23.30
N LEU A 128 -8.19 -5.54 -22.37
CA LEU A 128 -8.09 -4.43 -21.40
C LEU A 128 -7.26 -3.23 -21.88
N GLY A 129 -6.66 -3.29 -23.07
CA GLY A 129 -5.94 -2.17 -23.69
C GLY A 129 -4.55 -1.86 -23.10
N ASN A 130 -3.79 -1.01 -23.79
CA ASN A 130 -2.35 -0.75 -23.56
C ASN A 130 -1.99 -0.01 -22.24
N SER A 131 -2.94 0.21 -21.34
CA SER A 131 -2.74 1.08 -20.17
C SER A 131 -2.20 0.36 -18.93
N ILE A 132 -2.14 -0.98 -18.96
CA ILE A 132 -1.56 -1.80 -17.90
C ILE A 132 -0.63 -2.77 -18.59
N ILE A 133 0.67 -2.67 -18.31
CA ILE A 133 1.72 -3.36 -19.05
C ILE A 133 1.39 -4.84 -19.21
N CYS A 134 1.17 -5.24 -20.47
CA CYS A 134 1.18 -6.61 -20.95
C CYS A 134 2.62 -7.04 -21.21
#